data_AF-A0A3Q0CQ24-F1
#
_entry.id   AF-A0A3Q0CQ24-F1
#
_cell.length_a   1.000
_cell.length_b   1.000
_cell.length_c   1.000
_cell.angle_alpha   90.00
_cell.angle_beta   90.00
_cell.angle_gamma   90.00
#
_symmetry.space_group_name_H-M   'P 1'
#
loop_
_entity.id
_entity.type
_entity.pdbx_description
1 polymer ?
#
loop_
_entity_poly.entity_id
_entity_poly.type
_entity_poly.pdbx_seq_one_letter_code
_entity_poly.pdbx_strand_id
1 'polypeptide(L)'
;MSPFFSQSPWPCLAATAVLGGMLLYRSKSPGQLWSQALCLAGLWGGACLFNVSLLCSLLLLSLSCFFLYMCSSDQEFLPVDQKAVLVTGADSGFGHALAKHLDKLGFTVFAGVLDAKGSGAEELRKTCSERLLVLQMDVTKIEQIKDAHSKVMEKTQDKAKVPIQLIAAYCSTKAALTMFSSIIRQELCKWGVKVVTIQPGGFKTNLTGTPDTWNKMEKEILEHLSQETHDDYGQEYIYAQKNFLQIMKDKSFSDITPVIGDIQHAISARNPSSFYFPGRLTYLWICFISYLPTSLVDYILQKCFAPKHMPRALMTSR
;
A
#
# COMPACT_ATOMS: atom_id res chain seq x y z
N MET A 1 -56.89 25.03 -1.93
CA MET A 1 -56.73 23.66 -1.39
C MET A 1 -56.48 22.73 -2.58
N SER A 2 -55.22 22.34 -2.77
CA SER A 2 -54.76 21.43 -3.81
C SER A 2 -54.99 19.97 -3.36
N PRO A 3 -55.50 19.07 -4.22
CA PRO A 3 -55.53 17.65 -3.89
C PRO A 3 -54.20 16.99 -4.34
N PHE A 4 -53.50 16.43 -3.35
CA PHE A 4 -52.78 15.16 -3.39
C PHE A 4 -52.20 14.71 -4.74
N PHE A 5 -50.89 14.91 -4.91
CA PHE A 5 -50.06 14.07 -5.76
C PHE A 5 -50.10 12.62 -5.25
N SER A 6 -50.87 11.75 -5.90
CA SER A 6 -50.70 10.30 -5.78
C SER A 6 -49.48 9.87 -6.61
N GLN A 7 -48.27 10.13 -6.12
CA GLN A 7 -47.08 9.52 -6.69
C GLN A 7 -47.04 8.05 -6.26
N SER A 8 -47.61 7.21 -7.11
CA SER A 8 -47.59 5.77 -6.94
C SER A 8 -46.12 5.28 -6.94
N PRO A 9 -45.68 4.41 -6.01
CA PRO A 9 -44.27 4.02 -5.85
C PRO A 9 -43.75 3.06 -6.95
N TRP A 10 -44.59 2.75 -7.93
CA TRP A 10 -44.31 1.83 -9.03
C TRP A 10 -43.09 2.19 -9.89
N PRO A 11 -42.76 3.46 -10.18
CA PRO A 11 -41.56 3.81 -10.94
C PRO A 11 -40.27 3.45 -10.18
N CYS A 12 -40.26 3.64 -8.86
CA CYS A 12 -39.11 3.32 -8.01
C CYS A 12 -38.89 1.81 -7.89
N LEU A 13 -39.97 1.03 -7.78
CA LEU A 13 -39.94 -0.44 -7.76
C LEU A 13 -39.54 -1.03 -9.12
N ALA A 14 -39.97 -0.41 -10.23
CA ALA A 14 -39.57 -0.83 -11.56
C ALA A 14 -38.08 -0.54 -11.82
N ALA A 15 -37.58 0.63 -11.39
CA ALA A 15 -36.17 0.99 -11.54
C ALA A 15 -35.25 0.06 -10.72
N THR A 16 -35.63 -0.30 -9.48
CA THR A 16 -34.85 -1.25 -8.68
C THR A 16 -34.90 -2.67 -9.23
N ALA A 17 -36.03 -3.12 -9.76
CA ALA A 17 -36.16 -4.44 -10.37
C ALA A 17 -35.33 -4.57 -11.66
N VAL A 18 -35.31 -3.54 -12.51
CA VAL A 18 -34.52 -3.53 -13.75
C VAL A 18 -33.02 -3.49 -13.45
N LEU A 19 -32.60 -2.66 -12.48
CA LEU A 19 -31.19 -2.60 -12.06
C LEU A 19 -30.76 -3.91 -11.36
N GLY A 20 -31.61 -4.49 -10.52
CA GLY A 20 -31.38 -5.80 -9.89
C GLY A 20 -31.26 -6.92 -10.92
N GLY A 21 -32.11 -6.93 -11.95
CA GLY A 21 -32.06 -7.89 -13.05
C GLY A 21 -30.80 -7.75 -13.91
N MET A 22 -30.37 -6.52 -14.20
CA MET A 22 -29.11 -6.26 -14.91
C MET A 22 -27.87 -6.70 -14.12
N LEU A 23 -27.89 -6.54 -12.79
CA LEU A 23 -26.84 -7.01 -11.89
C LEU A 23 -26.79 -8.54 -11.80
N LEU A 24 -27.95 -9.22 -11.79
CA LEU A 24 -28.03 -10.68 -11.80
C LEU A 24 -27.56 -11.27 -13.15
N TYR A 25 -27.87 -10.61 -14.27
CA TYR A 25 -27.48 -11.06 -15.61
C TYR A 25 -25.96 -11.00 -15.86
N ARG A 26 -25.22 -10.13 -15.17
CA ARG A 26 -23.76 -9.97 -15.31
C ARG A 26 -22.91 -10.77 -14.31
N SER A 27 -23.52 -11.47 -13.35
CA SER A 27 -22.76 -12.13 -12.27
C SER A 27 -22.20 -13.49 -12.68
N LYS A 28 -20.87 -13.62 -12.68
CA LYS A 28 -20.14 -14.90 -12.82
C LYS A 28 -19.50 -15.41 -11.51
N SER A 29 -19.65 -14.71 -10.37
CA SER A 29 -19.13 -15.18 -9.08
C SER A 29 -20.07 -14.77 -7.92
N PRO A 30 -20.85 -15.70 -7.34
CA PRO A 30 -21.98 -15.35 -6.47
C PRO A 30 -21.57 -14.81 -5.08
N GLY A 31 -20.52 -15.35 -4.46
CA GLY A 31 -20.37 -15.30 -2.99
C GLY A 31 -20.22 -13.92 -2.35
N GLN A 32 -19.36 -13.06 -2.88
CA GLN A 32 -19.03 -11.76 -2.26
C GLN A 32 -20.06 -10.67 -2.59
N LEU A 33 -20.73 -10.81 -3.73
CA LEU A 33 -21.73 -9.89 -4.24
C LEU A 33 -23.03 -9.91 -3.41
N TRP A 34 -23.42 -11.08 -2.88
CA TRP A 34 -24.62 -11.21 -2.03
C TRP A 34 -24.52 -10.40 -0.73
N SER A 35 -23.34 -10.38 -0.08
CA SER A 35 -23.14 -9.59 1.14
C SER A 35 -23.26 -8.07 0.90
N GLN A 36 -22.74 -7.59 -0.24
CA GLN A 36 -22.77 -6.18 -0.61
C GLN A 36 -24.16 -5.75 -1.10
N ALA A 37 -24.85 -6.62 -1.85
CA ALA A 37 -26.24 -6.42 -2.26
C ALA A 37 -27.19 -6.40 -1.05
N LEU A 38 -26.98 -7.26 -0.04
CA LEU A 38 -27.74 -7.26 1.22
C LEU A 38 -27.52 -5.98 2.03
N CYS A 39 -26.28 -5.48 2.14
CA CYS A 39 -25.98 -4.22 2.82
C CYS A 39 -26.64 -3.01 2.13
N LEU A 40 -26.62 -2.97 0.80
CA LEU A 40 -27.24 -1.88 0.04
C LEU A 40 -28.77 -1.96 0.08
N ALA A 41 -29.34 -3.16 0.03
CA ALA A 41 -30.77 -3.37 0.22
C ALA A 41 -31.24 -2.98 1.64
N GLY A 42 -30.43 -3.24 2.67
CA GLY A 42 -30.69 -2.81 4.05
C GLY A 42 -30.64 -1.28 4.22
N LEU A 43 -29.65 -0.61 3.61
CA LEU A 43 -29.55 0.86 3.60
C LEU A 43 -30.73 1.51 2.86
N TRP A 44 -31.18 0.91 1.76
CA TRP A 44 -32.35 1.36 1.01
C TRP A 44 -33.68 1.14 1.77
N GLY A 45 -33.84 -0.02 2.43
CA GLY A 45 -34.98 -0.30 3.30
C GLY A 45 -35.09 0.68 4.47
N GLY A 46 -33.96 1.09 5.04
CA GLY A 46 -33.91 2.13 6.08
C GLY A 46 -34.31 3.52 5.59
N ALA A 47 -33.85 3.94 4.39
CA ALA A 47 -34.19 5.25 3.82
C ALA A 47 -35.69 5.41 3.52
N CYS A 48 -36.38 4.33 3.14
CA CYS A 48 -37.83 4.31 2.95
C CYS A 48 -38.63 4.47 4.26
N LEU A 49 -38.06 4.09 5.42
CA LEU A 49 -38.75 4.17 6.72
C LEU A 49 -38.70 5.58 7.35
N PHE A 50 -37.73 6.43 6.99
CA PHE A 50 -37.50 7.73 7.62
C PHE A 50 -37.98 8.95 6.80
N ASN A 51 -38.79 8.73 5.77
CA ASN A 51 -39.40 9.79 4.94
C ASN A 51 -38.39 10.85 4.44
N VAL A 52 -37.21 10.36 4.06
CA VAL A 52 -36.11 11.17 3.55
C VAL A 52 -36.51 11.75 2.19
N SER A 53 -36.30 13.06 2.00
CA SER A 53 -36.65 13.78 0.76
C SER A 53 -36.14 13.06 -0.50
N LEU A 54 -36.94 13.10 -1.58
CA LEU A 54 -36.65 12.49 -2.89
C LEU A 54 -35.23 12.83 -3.41
N LEU A 55 -34.72 14.02 -3.10
CA LEU A 55 -33.37 14.45 -3.45
C LEU A 55 -32.28 13.65 -2.72
N CYS A 56 -32.47 13.38 -1.42
CA CYS A 56 -31.49 12.64 -0.61
C CYS A 56 -31.49 11.15 -0.97
N SER A 57 -32.64 10.55 -1.31
CA SER A 57 -32.71 9.17 -1.77
C SER A 57 -32.07 9.00 -3.16
N LEU A 58 -32.25 9.96 -4.07
CA LEU A 58 -31.56 9.99 -5.37
C LEU A 58 -30.04 10.15 -5.21
N LEU A 59 -29.57 10.99 -4.28
CA LEU A 59 -28.14 11.12 -3.98
C LEU A 59 -27.56 9.81 -3.43
N LEU A 60 -28.22 9.17 -2.47
CA LEU A 60 -27.80 7.88 -1.92
C LEU A 60 -27.84 6.76 -2.97
N LEU A 61 -28.83 6.76 -3.88
CA LEU A 61 -28.86 5.84 -5.01
C LEU A 61 -27.70 6.09 -5.97
N SER A 62 -27.43 7.35 -6.32
CA SER A 62 -26.32 7.69 -7.22
C SER A 62 -24.97 7.30 -6.62
N LEU A 63 -24.78 7.53 -5.31
CA LEU A 63 -23.57 7.15 -4.58
C LEU A 63 -23.43 5.63 -4.44
N SER A 64 -24.52 4.91 -4.19
CA SER A 64 -24.51 3.45 -4.13
C SER A 64 -24.32 2.80 -5.50
N CYS A 65 -24.93 3.33 -6.56
CA CYS A 65 -24.68 2.89 -7.94
C CYS A 65 -23.25 3.22 -8.39
N PHE A 66 -22.72 4.39 -8.03
CA PHE A 66 -21.33 4.74 -8.29
C PHE A 66 -20.37 3.83 -7.51
N PHE A 67 -20.65 3.57 -6.23
CA PHE A 67 -19.88 2.64 -5.41
C PHE A 67 -19.94 1.22 -5.97
N LEU A 68 -21.12 0.75 -6.38
CA LEU A 68 -21.28 -0.54 -7.06
C LEU A 68 -20.57 -0.58 -8.40
N TYR A 69 -20.59 0.49 -9.21
CA TYR A 69 -19.83 0.57 -10.47
C TYR A 69 -18.31 0.49 -10.21
N MET A 70 -17.82 1.21 -9.19
CA MET A 70 -16.43 1.15 -8.76
C MET A 70 -16.05 -0.24 -8.21
N CYS A 71 -16.96 -0.93 -7.53
CA CYS A 71 -16.74 -2.28 -7.00
C CYS A 71 -16.96 -3.41 -8.03
N SER A 72 -17.78 -3.19 -9.05
CA SER A 72 -18.16 -4.16 -10.10
C SER A 72 -17.34 -4.02 -11.37
N SER A 73 -16.22 -3.28 -11.34
CA SER A 73 -15.25 -3.31 -12.43
C SER A 73 -14.70 -4.73 -12.52
N ASP A 74 -15.33 -5.53 -13.38
CA ASP A 74 -14.93 -6.89 -13.72
C ASP A 74 -13.43 -6.90 -14.02
N GLN A 75 -12.66 -7.55 -13.14
CA GLN A 75 -11.22 -7.64 -13.27
C GLN A 75 -10.92 -8.78 -14.24
N GLU A 76 -11.02 -8.50 -15.54
CA GLU A 76 -10.43 -9.37 -16.55
C GLU A 76 -8.92 -9.41 -16.32
N PHE A 77 -8.42 -10.56 -15.85
CA PHE A 77 -6.99 -10.84 -15.78
C PHE A 77 -6.47 -11.16 -17.18
N LEU A 78 -5.34 -10.56 -17.51
CA LEU A 78 -4.62 -10.82 -18.75
C LEU A 78 -3.81 -12.12 -18.63
N PRO A 79 -3.63 -12.87 -19.73
CA PRO A 79 -2.75 -14.05 -19.75
C PRO A 79 -1.31 -13.67 -19.36
N VAL A 80 -0.65 -14.56 -18.62
CA VAL A 80 0.63 -14.32 -17.93
C VAL A 80 1.86 -14.85 -18.67
N ASP A 81 1.64 -15.78 -19.60
CA ASP A 81 2.67 -16.63 -20.25
C ASP A 81 3.70 -15.88 -21.11
N GLN A 82 3.46 -14.60 -21.40
CA GLN A 82 4.36 -13.74 -22.20
C GLN A 82 4.73 -12.43 -21.48
N LYS A 83 4.54 -12.38 -20.16
CA LYS A 83 4.80 -11.18 -19.36
C LYS A 83 6.07 -11.34 -18.55
N ALA A 84 6.93 -10.33 -18.65
CA ALA A 84 8.12 -10.18 -17.83
C ALA A 84 7.85 -9.26 -16.64
N VAL A 85 8.39 -9.59 -15.47
CA VAL A 85 8.34 -8.75 -14.27
C VAL A 85 9.73 -8.65 -13.68
N LEU A 86 10.24 -7.42 -13.52
CA LEU A 86 11.44 -7.16 -12.72
C LEU A 86 11.04 -6.86 -11.28
N VAL A 87 11.56 -7.64 -10.36
CA VAL A 87 11.41 -7.44 -8.91
C VAL A 87 12.73 -6.94 -8.35
N THR A 88 12.79 -5.67 -7.94
CA THR A 88 13.97 -5.09 -7.29
C THR A 88 13.99 -5.40 -5.79
N GLY A 89 15.15 -5.68 -5.21
CA GLY A 89 15.26 -6.02 -3.78
C GLY A 89 14.70 -7.42 -3.46
N ALA A 90 15.00 -8.39 -4.33
CA ALA A 90 14.53 -9.76 -4.22
C ALA A 90 15.39 -10.63 -3.27
N ASP A 91 16.40 -10.07 -2.59
CA ASP A 91 17.26 -10.79 -1.66
C ASP A 91 16.48 -11.36 -0.46
N SER A 92 15.47 -10.62 0.01
CA SER A 92 14.66 -11.02 1.17
C SER A 92 13.30 -10.31 1.20
N GLY A 93 12.45 -10.67 2.18
CA GLY A 93 11.19 -9.98 2.44
C GLY A 93 10.19 -10.07 1.28
N PHE A 94 9.52 -8.96 0.97
CA PHE A 94 8.45 -8.92 -0.04
C PHE A 94 8.94 -9.23 -1.45
N GLY A 95 10.08 -8.67 -1.86
CA GLY A 95 10.61 -8.88 -3.21
C GLY A 95 10.92 -10.34 -3.46
N HIS A 96 11.53 -11.01 -2.47
CA HIS A 96 11.83 -12.44 -2.54
C HIS A 96 10.56 -13.29 -2.67
N ALA A 97 9.58 -13.07 -1.79
CA ALA A 97 8.32 -13.82 -1.81
C ALA A 97 7.52 -13.57 -3.10
N LEU A 98 7.50 -12.32 -3.57
CA LEU A 98 6.86 -11.94 -4.82
C LEU A 98 7.51 -12.64 -6.00
N ALA A 99 8.84 -12.65 -6.09
CA ALA A 99 9.54 -13.29 -7.19
C ALA A 99 9.17 -14.78 -7.30
N LYS A 100 9.12 -15.51 -6.17
CA LYS A 100 8.68 -16.91 -6.10
C LYS A 100 7.22 -17.08 -6.50
N HIS A 101 6.34 -16.18 -6.07
CA HIS A 101 4.91 -16.24 -6.39
C HIS A 101 4.65 -16.02 -7.87
N LEU A 102 5.29 -15.02 -8.48
CA LEU A 102 5.15 -14.71 -9.89
C LEU A 102 5.72 -15.82 -10.78
N ASP A 103 6.84 -16.44 -10.39
CA ASP A 103 7.39 -17.60 -11.09
C ASP A 103 6.41 -18.79 -11.11
N LYS A 104 5.77 -19.07 -9.97
CA LYS A 104 4.71 -20.12 -9.87
C LYS A 104 3.50 -19.83 -10.74
N LEU A 105 3.15 -18.56 -10.92
CA LEU A 105 2.05 -18.15 -11.79
C LEU A 105 2.40 -18.19 -13.28
N GLY A 106 3.68 -18.37 -13.64
CA GLY A 106 4.11 -18.51 -15.04
C GLY A 106 4.73 -17.27 -15.66
N PHE A 107 4.98 -16.22 -14.88
CA PHE A 107 5.68 -15.03 -15.36
C PHE A 107 7.16 -15.32 -15.64
N THR A 108 7.76 -14.57 -16.57
CA THR A 108 9.22 -14.44 -16.63
C THR A 108 9.65 -13.43 -15.57
N VAL A 109 10.48 -13.83 -14.61
CA VAL A 109 10.80 -12.98 -13.45
C VAL A 109 12.28 -12.62 -13.46
N PHE A 110 12.59 -11.33 -13.51
CA PHE A 110 13.94 -10.82 -13.27
C PHE A 110 14.04 -10.42 -11.80
N ALA A 111 14.76 -11.18 -10.99
CA ALA A 111 14.92 -10.93 -9.56
C ALA A 111 16.21 -10.13 -9.31
N GLY A 112 16.09 -8.82 -9.13
CA GLY A 112 17.20 -7.93 -8.79
C GLY A 112 17.58 -8.06 -7.32
N VAL A 113 18.80 -8.53 -7.05
CA VAL A 113 19.36 -8.81 -5.71
C VAL A 113 20.63 -7.98 -5.48
N LEU A 114 20.86 -7.52 -4.26
CA LEU A 114 22.05 -6.76 -3.89
C LEU A 114 23.32 -7.61 -4.04
N ASP A 115 23.26 -8.87 -3.61
CA ASP A 115 24.34 -9.85 -3.77
C ASP A 115 23.85 -11.11 -4.50
N ALA A 116 24.29 -11.30 -5.75
CA ALA A 116 23.90 -12.46 -6.56
C ALA A 116 24.53 -13.78 -6.09
N LYS A 117 25.44 -13.73 -5.11
CA LYS A 117 25.97 -14.88 -4.38
C LYS A 117 25.42 -14.98 -2.96
N GLY A 118 24.55 -14.05 -2.56
CA GLY A 118 23.92 -14.07 -1.25
C GLY A 118 22.96 -15.25 -1.09
N SER A 119 22.67 -15.60 0.16
CA SER A 119 21.79 -16.75 0.49
C SER A 119 20.39 -16.64 -0.12
N GLY A 120 19.82 -15.43 -0.17
CA GLY A 120 18.52 -15.19 -0.80
C GLY A 120 18.53 -15.40 -2.32
N ALA A 121 19.61 -15.00 -2.99
CA ALA A 121 19.81 -15.22 -4.41
C ALA A 121 19.97 -16.71 -4.74
N GLU A 122 20.71 -17.44 -3.92
CA GLU A 122 20.90 -18.88 -4.07
C GLU A 122 19.61 -19.66 -3.80
N GLU A 123 18.82 -19.26 -2.80
CA GLU A 123 17.50 -19.83 -2.55
C GLU A 123 16.56 -19.64 -3.75
N LEU A 124 16.52 -18.45 -4.36
CA LEU A 124 15.70 -18.20 -5.55
C LEU A 124 16.12 -19.13 -6.70
N ARG A 125 17.41 -19.26 -6.99
CA ARG A 125 17.91 -20.17 -8.04
C ARG A 125 17.57 -21.64 -7.78
N LYS A 126 17.54 -22.05 -6.52
CA LYS A 126 17.26 -23.44 -6.12
C LYS A 126 15.77 -23.77 -6.12
N THR A 127 14.91 -22.80 -5.82
CA THR A 127 13.47 -23.05 -5.57
C THR A 127 12.54 -22.62 -6.69
N CYS A 128 13.00 -21.80 -7.63
CA CYS A 128 12.22 -21.29 -8.76
C CYS A 128 12.58 -21.96 -10.09
N SER A 129 11.70 -21.78 -11.08
CA SER A 129 11.89 -22.31 -12.44
C SER A 129 12.95 -21.53 -13.22
N GLU A 130 13.34 -22.05 -14.40
CA GLU A 130 14.27 -21.39 -15.32
C GLU A 130 13.77 -20.02 -15.84
N ARG A 131 12.48 -19.72 -15.67
CA ARG A 131 11.90 -18.41 -16.00
C ARG A 131 12.29 -17.31 -15.01
N LEU A 132 12.82 -17.66 -13.85
CA LEU A 132 13.33 -16.70 -12.88
C LEU A 132 14.84 -16.52 -13.02
N LEU A 133 15.26 -15.29 -13.34
CA LEU A 133 16.65 -14.90 -13.53
C LEU A 133 17.09 -13.95 -12.43
N VAL A 134 18.11 -14.34 -11.66
CA VAL A 134 18.70 -13.51 -10.61
C VAL A 134 19.72 -12.53 -11.21
N LEU A 135 19.54 -11.24 -10.94
CA LEU A 135 20.39 -10.15 -11.42
C LEU A 135 21.05 -9.42 -10.25
N GLN A 136 22.38 -9.26 -10.26
CA GLN A 136 23.04 -8.41 -9.27
C GLN A 136 22.70 -6.94 -9.54
N MET A 137 22.17 -6.24 -8.55
CA MET A 137 21.68 -4.88 -8.70
C MET A 137 21.77 -4.11 -7.37
N ASP A 138 22.83 -3.31 -7.25
CA ASP A 138 22.97 -2.29 -6.22
C ASP A 138 22.49 -0.94 -6.75
N VAL A 139 21.34 -0.47 -6.25
CA VAL A 139 20.73 0.81 -6.65
C VAL A 139 21.53 2.05 -6.21
N THR A 140 22.64 1.87 -5.47
CA THR A 140 23.56 2.96 -5.07
C THR A 140 24.78 3.09 -5.99
N LYS A 141 25.05 2.09 -6.84
CA LYS A 141 26.23 2.07 -7.73
C LYS A 141 25.82 2.26 -9.19
N ILE A 142 26.11 3.43 -9.73
CA ILE A 142 25.76 3.81 -11.12
C ILE A 142 26.23 2.81 -12.18
N GLU A 143 27.35 2.10 -12.00
CA GLU A 143 27.82 1.11 -12.99
C GLU A 143 27.02 -0.19 -12.97
N GLN A 144 26.61 -0.65 -11.79
CA GLN A 144 25.73 -1.82 -11.66
C GLN A 144 24.28 -1.46 -12.03
N ILE A 145 23.89 -0.21 -11.75
CA ILE A 145 22.68 0.37 -12.31
C ILE A 145 22.79 0.33 -13.82
N LYS A 146 23.87 0.77 -14.48
CA LYS A 146 24.04 0.73 -15.94
C LYS A 146 23.94 -0.68 -16.54
N ASP A 147 24.48 -1.70 -15.88
CA ASP A 147 24.47 -3.07 -16.39
C ASP A 147 23.10 -3.75 -16.22
N ALA A 148 22.45 -3.53 -15.07
CA ALA A 148 21.04 -3.87 -14.88
C ALA A 148 20.14 -3.05 -15.83
N HIS A 149 20.44 -1.78 -16.01
CA HIS A 149 19.74 -0.81 -16.87
C HIS A 149 19.88 -1.18 -18.34
N SER A 150 21.00 -1.67 -18.87
CA SER A 150 21.04 -2.21 -20.24
C SER A 150 20.14 -3.45 -20.42
N LYS A 151 19.82 -4.17 -19.33
CA LYS A 151 18.83 -5.25 -19.30
C LYS A 151 17.40 -4.79 -18.94
N VAL A 152 17.24 -3.59 -18.41
CA VAL A 152 15.99 -3.05 -17.82
C VAL A 152 15.48 -1.78 -18.53
N MET A 153 16.26 -1.20 -19.46
CA MET A 153 15.95 0.00 -20.26
C MET A 153 14.97 -0.21 -21.40
N GLU A 154 13.92 -0.95 -21.07
CA GLU A 154 12.58 -0.67 -21.55
C GLU A 154 11.68 -0.17 -20.41
N LYS A 155 12.20 0.79 -19.63
CA LYS A 155 11.52 1.74 -18.71
C LYS A 155 11.22 1.31 -17.25
N THR A 156 11.30 2.32 -16.38
CA THR A 156 11.35 2.31 -14.90
C THR A 156 10.48 3.45 -14.31
N GLN A 157 10.26 3.67 -13.00
CA GLN A 157 9.90 2.92 -11.77
C GLN A 157 9.59 3.93 -10.62
N ASP A 158 9.25 3.46 -9.40
CA ASP A 158 8.10 3.82 -8.54
C ASP A 158 8.37 4.08 -7.01
N LYS A 159 7.37 4.56 -6.19
CA LYS A 159 7.61 5.51 -5.04
C LYS A 159 6.37 5.83 -4.01
N ALA A 160 6.44 5.98 -2.62
CA ALA A 160 5.42 6.01 -1.44
C ALA A 160 5.03 7.34 -0.61
N LYS A 161 4.08 7.44 0.39
CA LYS A 161 3.41 8.75 0.83
C LYS A 161 3.20 9.20 2.33
N VAL A 162 3.56 8.50 3.43
CA VAL A 162 3.13 8.90 4.82
C VAL A 162 4.28 9.19 5.82
N PRO A 163 4.25 10.29 6.62
CA PRO A 163 5.26 10.61 7.63
C PRO A 163 5.05 9.86 8.97
N ILE A 164 6.13 9.40 9.58
CA ILE A 164 6.19 8.69 10.86
C ILE A 164 7.40 9.23 11.65
N GLN A 165 7.22 9.49 12.95
CA GLN A 165 8.29 9.96 13.85
C GLN A 165 9.40 8.91 14.02
N LEU A 166 10.62 9.33 14.36
CA LEU A 166 11.81 8.48 14.58
C LEU A 166 12.35 7.74 13.34
N ILE A 167 11.72 7.91 12.17
CA ILE A 167 12.16 7.39 10.87
C ILE A 167 12.09 8.47 9.77
N ALA A 168 12.44 9.71 10.11
CA ALA A 168 12.30 10.88 9.24
C ALA A 168 12.98 10.71 7.87
N ALA A 169 14.24 10.27 7.82
CA ALA A 169 14.96 10.06 6.56
C ALA A 169 14.26 9.03 5.64
N TYR A 170 13.74 7.94 6.24
CA TYR A 170 12.96 6.94 5.53
C TYR A 170 11.67 7.57 4.98
N CYS A 171 10.89 8.25 5.82
CA CYS A 171 9.63 8.88 5.43
C CYS A 171 9.82 9.97 4.36
N SER A 172 10.85 10.81 4.47
CA SER A 172 11.17 11.84 3.47
C SER A 172 11.52 11.21 2.13
N THR A 173 12.39 10.19 2.13
CA THR A 173 12.76 9.45 0.92
C THR A 173 11.53 8.81 0.31
N LYS A 174 10.67 8.19 1.13
CA LYS A 174 9.41 7.58 0.69
C LYS A 174 8.46 8.62 0.14
N ALA A 175 8.20 9.76 0.77
CA ALA A 175 7.30 10.82 0.26
C ALA A 175 7.77 11.44 -1.06
N ALA A 176 9.06 11.78 -1.15
CA ALA A 176 9.71 12.18 -2.40
C ALA A 176 9.70 11.05 -3.43
N LEU A 177 9.53 9.82 -2.94
CA LEU A 177 9.12 8.71 -3.74
C LEU A 177 7.73 9.09 -4.34
N THR A 178 6.57 8.93 -3.67
CA THR A 178 5.24 9.01 -4.35
C THR A 178 5.02 10.20 -5.25
N MET A 179 5.55 11.37 -4.90
CA MET A 179 5.41 12.54 -5.76
C MET A 179 5.95 12.28 -7.17
N PHE A 180 7.14 11.70 -7.28
CA PHE A 180 7.74 11.34 -8.56
C PHE A 180 6.89 10.32 -9.33
N SER A 181 6.42 9.24 -8.68
CA SER A 181 5.53 8.26 -9.34
C SER A 181 4.28 8.91 -9.89
N SER A 182 3.71 9.84 -9.13
CA SER A 182 2.50 10.55 -9.53
C SER A 182 2.74 11.39 -10.78
N ILE A 183 3.90 12.05 -10.86
CA ILE A 183 4.34 12.83 -12.02
C ILE A 183 4.55 11.89 -13.21
N ILE A 184 5.36 10.85 -13.07
CA ILE A 184 5.66 9.89 -14.15
C ILE A 184 4.39 9.19 -14.64
N ARG A 185 3.44 8.88 -13.76
CA ARG A 185 2.13 8.34 -14.16
C ARG A 185 1.38 9.29 -15.09
N GLN A 186 1.35 10.58 -14.77
CA GLN A 186 0.70 11.60 -15.61
C GLN A 186 1.44 11.82 -16.92
N GLU A 187 2.77 11.81 -16.90
CA GLU A 187 3.57 11.96 -18.11
C GLU A 187 3.42 10.76 -19.04
N LEU A 188 3.40 9.55 -18.48
CA LEU A 188 3.41 8.30 -19.24
C LEU A 188 2.02 7.84 -19.70
N CYS A 189 0.93 8.30 -19.08
CA CYS A 189 -0.42 7.82 -19.39
C CYS A 189 -0.83 8.06 -20.84
N LYS A 190 -0.33 9.12 -21.48
CA LYS A 190 -0.61 9.45 -22.89
C LYS A 190 -0.06 8.43 -23.88
N TRP A 191 0.86 7.57 -23.46
CA TRP A 191 1.39 6.46 -24.27
C TRP A 191 0.87 5.10 -23.81
N GLY A 192 -0.20 5.07 -23.00
CA GLY A 192 -0.82 3.82 -22.53
C GLY A 192 -0.02 3.07 -21.46
N VAL A 193 1.10 3.63 -21.00
CA VAL A 193 1.92 3.04 -19.93
C VAL A 193 1.27 3.32 -18.58
N LYS A 194 1.00 2.26 -17.82
CA LYS A 194 0.36 2.34 -16.50
C LYS A 194 1.41 2.32 -15.42
N VAL A 195 1.36 3.31 -14.54
CA VAL A 195 2.19 3.38 -13.33
C VAL A 195 1.27 3.17 -12.14
N VAL A 196 1.58 2.15 -11.34
CA VAL A 196 0.81 1.74 -10.16
C VAL A 196 1.73 1.79 -8.96
N THR A 197 1.29 2.42 -7.88
CA THR A 197 2.04 2.52 -6.63
C THR A 197 1.41 1.65 -5.55
N ILE A 198 2.20 0.79 -4.93
CA ILE A 198 1.75 -0.13 -3.87
C ILE A 198 2.39 0.28 -2.55
N GLN A 199 1.56 0.62 -1.56
CA GLN A 199 2.00 1.16 -0.27
C GLN A 199 1.58 0.23 0.87
N PRO A 200 2.41 -0.75 1.22
CA PRO A 200 2.10 -1.68 2.29
C PRO A 200 2.11 -1.00 3.66
N GLY A 201 1.25 -1.50 4.56
CA GLY A 201 1.35 -1.27 6.00
C GLY A 201 2.56 -1.96 6.65
N GLY A 202 2.56 -2.07 7.98
CA GLY A 202 3.62 -2.78 8.71
C GLY A 202 3.48 -4.30 8.57
N PHE A 203 4.39 -4.96 7.85
CA PHE A 203 4.48 -6.42 7.79
C PHE A 203 5.85 -6.92 8.24
N LYS A 204 5.88 -8.14 8.80
CA LYS A 204 7.09 -8.78 9.30
C LYS A 204 7.99 -9.12 8.11
N THR A 205 9.08 -8.37 8.02
CA THR A 205 10.15 -8.58 7.06
C THR A 205 11.48 -8.40 7.79
N ASN A 206 12.58 -8.79 7.15
CA ASN A 206 13.92 -8.55 7.70
C ASN A 206 14.34 -7.07 7.65
N LEU A 207 13.50 -6.18 7.08
CA LEU A 207 13.81 -4.76 6.89
C LEU A 207 14.06 -4.02 8.21
N THR A 208 13.33 -4.38 9.27
CA THR A 208 13.50 -3.74 10.58
C THR A 208 14.70 -4.27 11.35
N GLY A 209 15.35 -5.35 10.91
CA GLY A 209 16.52 -5.94 11.58
C GLY A 209 16.20 -6.91 12.72
N THR A 210 17.27 -7.35 13.39
CA THR A 210 17.23 -8.25 14.56
C THR A 210 17.59 -7.50 15.85
N PRO A 211 17.21 -8.03 17.03
CA PRO A 211 17.64 -7.47 18.31
C PRO A 211 19.16 -7.26 18.40
N ASP A 212 19.94 -8.20 17.86
CA ASP A 212 21.41 -8.10 17.84
C ASP A 212 21.88 -6.93 16.98
N THR A 213 21.27 -6.72 15.80
CA THR A 213 21.61 -5.57 14.95
C THR A 213 21.28 -4.25 15.65
N TRP A 214 20.18 -4.18 16.40
CA TRP A 214 19.81 -2.98 17.15
C TRP A 214 20.77 -2.71 18.30
N ASN A 215 21.15 -3.75 19.05
CA ASN A 215 22.14 -3.64 20.14
C ASN A 215 23.50 -3.16 19.61
N LYS A 216 23.91 -3.70 18.45
CA LYS A 216 25.15 -3.29 17.78
C LYS A 216 25.08 -1.83 17.33
N MET A 217 24.00 -1.43 16.65
CA MET A 217 23.79 -0.05 16.21
C MET A 217 23.75 0.93 17.38
N GLU A 218 23.06 0.58 18.47
CA GLU A 218 23.04 1.39 19.69
C GLU A 218 24.46 1.64 20.22
N LYS A 219 25.24 0.57 20.37
CA LYS A 219 26.62 0.67 20.85
C LYS A 219 27.48 1.53 19.91
N GLU A 220 27.40 1.28 18.61
CA GLU A 220 28.13 2.05 17.61
C GLU A 220 27.76 3.54 17.64
N ILE A 221 26.48 3.87 17.73
CA ILE A 221 26.01 5.27 17.82
C ILE A 221 26.56 5.90 19.11
N LEU A 222 26.39 5.25 20.26
CA LEU A 222 26.83 5.78 21.55
C LEU A 222 28.35 5.98 21.64
N GLU A 223 29.14 5.12 21.00
CA GLU A 223 30.61 5.21 20.97
C GLU A 223 31.13 6.31 20.03
N HIS A 224 30.43 6.59 18.93
CA HIS A 224 30.88 7.55 17.91
C HIS A 224 30.23 8.93 18.02
N LEU A 225 29.30 9.12 18.96
CA LEU A 225 28.69 10.42 19.19
C LEU A 225 29.71 11.40 19.78
N SER A 226 29.68 12.63 19.27
CA SER A 226 30.42 13.71 19.91
C SER A 226 29.86 13.98 21.31
N GLN A 227 30.72 14.44 22.22
CA GLN A 227 30.29 14.76 23.59
C GLN A 227 29.17 15.82 23.59
N GLU A 228 29.26 16.81 22.71
CA GLU A 228 28.23 17.84 22.53
C GLU A 228 26.88 17.22 22.15
N THR A 229 26.86 16.32 21.16
CA THR A 229 25.62 15.66 20.74
C THR A 229 25.06 14.73 21.82
N HIS A 230 25.93 14.08 22.59
CA HIS A 230 25.51 13.26 23.73
C HIS A 230 24.84 14.10 24.81
N ASP A 231 25.43 15.24 25.18
CA ASP A 231 24.89 16.15 26.18
C ASP A 231 23.56 16.79 25.73
N ASP A 232 23.42 17.02 24.42
CA ASP A 232 22.26 17.65 23.79
C ASP A 232 21.04 16.73 23.69
N TYR A 233 21.23 15.48 23.28
CA TYR A 233 20.15 14.56 23.00
C TYR A 233 19.95 13.47 24.07
N GLY A 234 20.98 13.19 24.87
CA GLY A 234 20.99 12.12 25.85
C GLY A 234 20.94 10.72 25.23
N GLN A 235 21.20 9.70 26.05
CA GLN A 235 21.10 8.30 25.61
C GLN A 235 19.65 7.84 25.48
N GLU A 236 18.75 8.48 26.22
CA GLU A 236 17.31 8.18 26.25
C GLU A 236 16.66 8.34 24.88
N TYR A 237 17.12 9.28 24.06
CA TYR A 237 16.61 9.47 22.71
C TYR A 237 16.92 8.27 21.80
N ILE A 238 18.14 7.72 21.91
CA ILE A 238 18.57 6.53 21.15
C ILE A 238 17.81 5.30 21.63
N TYR A 239 17.62 5.16 22.95
CA TYR A 239 16.80 4.08 23.52
C TYR A 239 15.35 4.17 23.06
N ALA A 240 14.77 5.37 22.97
CA ALA A 240 13.42 5.56 22.45
C ALA A 240 13.31 5.10 20.99
N GLN A 241 14.32 5.38 20.16
CA GLN A 241 14.37 4.92 18.77
C GLN A 241 14.48 3.38 18.67
N LYS A 242 15.35 2.76 19.48
CA LYS A 242 15.45 1.29 19.54
C LYS A 242 14.15 0.62 19.97
N ASN A 243 13.51 1.14 21.02
CA ASN A 243 12.22 0.65 21.49
C ASN A 243 11.12 0.79 20.41
N PHE A 244 11.18 1.86 19.62
CA PHE A 244 10.27 2.04 18.49
C PHE A 244 10.47 0.98 17.39
N LEU A 245 11.72 0.64 17.03
CA LEU A 245 12.01 -0.46 16.07
C LEU A 245 11.47 -1.81 16.56
N GLN A 246 11.61 -2.09 17.86
CA GLN A 246 11.02 -3.27 18.51
C GLN A 246 9.50 -3.30 18.37
N ILE A 247 8.82 -2.22 18.76
CA ILE A 247 7.36 -2.10 18.66
C ILE A 247 6.88 -2.28 17.22
N MET A 248 7.58 -1.69 16.24
CA MET A 248 7.23 -1.87 14.83
C MET A 248 7.33 -3.34 14.40
N LYS A 249 8.37 -4.06 14.81
CA LYS A 249 8.53 -5.48 14.50
C LYS A 249 7.42 -6.34 15.11
N ASP A 250 7.05 -6.04 16.35
CA ASP A 250 6.04 -6.81 17.09
C ASP A 250 4.62 -6.58 16.57
N LYS A 251 4.29 -5.33 16.23
CA LYS A 251 2.97 -4.94 15.71
C LYS A 251 2.79 -5.21 14.22
N SER A 252 3.85 -5.63 13.52
CA SER A 252 3.78 -5.94 12.09
C SER A 252 2.99 -7.23 11.81
N PHE A 253 2.22 -7.23 10.73
CA PHE A 253 1.46 -8.41 10.27
C PHE A 253 2.40 -9.48 9.74
N SER A 254 2.21 -10.74 10.14
CA SER A 254 3.03 -11.87 9.65
C SER A 254 2.63 -12.34 8.26
N ASP A 255 1.36 -12.21 7.91
CA ASP A 255 0.84 -12.65 6.62
C ASP A 255 1.05 -11.58 5.55
N ILE A 256 1.91 -11.87 4.57
CA ILE A 256 2.22 -10.98 3.45
C ILE A 256 1.28 -11.18 2.26
N THR A 257 0.37 -12.15 2.31
CA THR A 257 -0.55 -12.49 1.21
C THR A 257 -1.31 -11.29 0.65
N PRO A 258 -1.81 -10.32 1.45
CA PRO A 258 -2.47 -9.12 0.92
C PRO A 258 -1.57 -8.31 0.00
N VAL A 259 -0.28 -8.20 0.31
CA VAL A 259 0.70 -7.46 -0.52
C VAL A 259 0.91 -8.17 -1.85
N ILE A 260 1.08 -9.49 -1.80
CA ILE A 260 1.28 -10.31 -3.00
C ILE A 260 0.03 -10.27 -3.90
N GLY A 261 -1.16 -10.34 -3.30
CA GLY A 261 -2.44 -10.24 -4.02
C GLY A 261 -2.63 -8.90 -4.72
N ASP A 262 -2.34 -7.79 -4.05
CA ASP A 262 -2.42 -6.44 -4.64
C ASP A 262 -1.41 -6.25 -5.78
N ILE A 263 -0.20 -6.79 -5.65
CA ILE A 263 0.81 -6.74 -6.72
C ILE A 263 0.37 -7.60 -7.92
N GLN A 264 -0.09 -8.82 -7.67
CA GLN A 264 -0.63 -9.69 -8.72
C GLN A 264 -1.78 -9.01 -9.45
N HIS A 265 -2.69 -8.37 -8.71
CA HIS A 265 -3.78 -7.60 -9.27
C HIS A 265 -3.28 -6.44 -10.14
N ALA A 266 -2.34 -5.65 -9.63
CA ALA A 266 -1.75 -4.51 -10.33
C ALA A 266 -1.13 -4.86 -11.70
N ILE A 267 -0.44 -6.01 -11.80
CA ILE A 267 0.25 -6.43 -13.04
C ILE A 267 -0.64 -7.22 -14.01
N SER A 268 -1.70 -7.85 -13.49
CA SER A 268 -2.54 -8.77 -14.25
C SER A 268 -3.85 -8.14 -14.70
N ALA A 269 -4.36 -7.15 -13.95
CA ALA A 269 -5.63 -6.49 -14.26
C ALA A 269 -5.54 -5.70 -15.56
N ARG A 270 -6.62 -5.75 -16.35
CA ARG A 270 -6.77 -4.88 -17.52
C ARG A 270 -6.73 -3.41 -17.13
N ASN A 271 -7.36 -3.01 -16.03
CA ASN A 271 -7.41 -1.63 -15.52
C ASN A 271 -7.10 -1.61 -14.01
N PRO A 272 -5.81 -1.65 -13.62
CA PRO A 272 -5.43 -1.60 -12.21
C PRO A 272 -5.70 -0.22 -11.60
N SER A 273 -5.92 -0.19 -10.28
CA SER A 273 -5.94 1.05 -9.51
C SER A 273 -4.57 1.74 -9.59
N SER A 274 -4.53 3.08 -9.51
CA SER A 274 -3.26 3.80 -9.42
C SER A 274 -2.57 3.61 -8.06
N PHE A 275 -3.34 3.26 -7.02
CA PHE A 275 -2.84 3.08 -5.66
C PHE A 275 -3.44 1.83 -5.01
N TYR A 276 -2.58 1.05 -4.36
CA TYR A 276 -2.97 -0.09 -3.51
C TYR A 276 -2.38 0.11 -2.12
N PHE A 277 -3.13 -0.31 -1.10
CA PHE A 277 -2.78 -0.13 0.31
C PHE A 277 -2.92 -1.44 1.08
N PRO A 278 -2.10 -2.45 0.78
CA PRO A 278 -2.22 -3.75 1.39
C PRO A 278 -1.93 -3.68 2.88
N GLY A 279 -2.81 -4.28 3.67
CA GLY A 279 -2.72 -4.30 5.14
C GLY A 279 -4.05 -3.96 5.79
N ARG A 280 -4.36 -4.66 6.88
CA ARG A 280 -5.62 -4.44 7.60
C ARG A 280 -5.63 -3.01 8.16
N LEU A 281 -6.70 -2.27 7.88
CA LEU A 281 -6.88 -0.86 8.30
C LEU A 281 -5.88 0.14 7.69
N THR A 282 -4.95 -0.27 6.82
CA THR A 282 -3.96 0.65 6.21
C THR A 282 -4.64 1.74 5.40
N TYR A 283 -5.61 1.37 4.56
CA TYR A 283 -6.41 2.34 3.81
C TYR A 283 -7.19 3.30 4.72
N LEU A 284 -7.86 2.77 5.76
CA LEU A 284 -8.61 3.58 6.73
C LEU A 284 -7.70 4.54 7.50
N TRP A 285 -6.49 4.11 7.86
CA TRP A 285 -5.49 4.94 8.52
C TRP A 285 -5.01 6.08 7.63
N ILE A 286 -4.79 5.80 6.34
CA ILE A 286 -4.42 6.84 5.36
C ILE A 286 -5.56 7.84 5.17
N CYS A 287 -6.81 7.37 5.08
CA CYS A 287 -7.98 8.26 5.07
C CYS A 287 -8.04 9.10 6.34
N PHE A 288 -7.85 8.49 7.51
CA PHE A 288 -7.85 9.19 8.79
C PHE A 288 -6.82 10.32 8.80
N ILE A 289 -5.56 10.06 8.45
CA ILE A 289 -4.52 11.10 8.41
C ILE A 289 -4.80 12.15 7.34
N SER A 290 -5.35 11.76 6.19
CA SER A 290 -5.55 12.68 5.06
C SER A 290 -6.72 13.66 5.26
N TYR A 291 -7.71 13.29 6.07
CA TYR A 291 -8.93 14.08 6.26
C TYR A 291 -9.04 14.75 7.64
N LEU A 292 -8.21 14.36 8.61
CA LEU A 292 -8.20 15.02 9.92
C LEU A 292 -7.32 16.29 9.94
N PRO A 293 -7.64 17.27 10.80
CA PRO A 293 -6.75 18.39 11.05
C PRO A 293 -5.39 17.93 11.56
N THR A 294 -4.32 18.54 11.04
CA THR A 294 -2.92 18.20 11.40
C THR A 294 -2.69 18.22 12.91
N SER A 295 -3.26 19.20 13.63
CA SER A 295 -3.12 19.32 15.09
C SER A 295 -3.66 18.10 15.86
N LEU A 296 -4.74 17.48 15.38
CA LEU A 296 -5.32 16.29 16.00
C LEU A 296 -4.46 15.05 15.70
N VAL A 297 -3.95 14.94 14.47
CA VAL A 297 -3.03 13.86 14.10
C VAL A 297 -1.74 13.94 14.92
N ASP A 298 -1.16 15.13 15.04
CA ASP A 298 0.06 15.38 15.82
C ASP A 298 -0.15 15.05 17.30
N TYR A 299 -1.29 15.44 17.88
CA TYR A 299 -1.64 15.09 19.26
C TYR A 299 -1.70 13.57 19.49
N ILE A 300 -2.35 12.84 18.57
CA ILE A 300 -2.46 11.38 18.66
C ILE A 300 -1.07 10.73 18.52
N LEU A 301 -0.29 11.16 17.53
CA LEU A 301 1.06 10.63 17.31
C LEU A 301 1.99 10.93 18.49
N GLN A 302 1.90 12.12 19.07
CA GLN A 302 2.68 12.50 20.25
C GLN A 302 2.36 11.59 21.45
N LYS A 303 1.08 11.28 21.68
CA LYS A 303 0.70 10.35 22.76
C LYS A 303 1.14 8.91 22.53
N CYS A 304 1.19 8.47 21.28
CA CYS A 304 1.51 7.07 20.96
C CYS A 304 3.01 6.79 20.78
N PHE A 305 3.79 7.77 20.32
CA PHE A 305 5.15 7.52 19.81
C PHE A 305 6.22 8.53 20.23
N ALA A 306 5.88 9.65 20.89
CA ALA A 306 6.90 10.62 21.26
C ALA A 306 7.81 10.12 22.39
N PRO A 307 9.11 10.46 22.35
CA PRO A 307 9.99 10.30 23.50
C PRO A 307 9.39 10.99 24.73
N LYS A 308 9.43 10.31 25.88
CA LYS A 308 8.89 10.86 27.14
C LYS A 308 9.75 12.02 27.69
N HIS A 309 10.98 12.15 27.21
CA HIS A 309 11.93 13.15 27.67
C HIS A 309 12.26 14.13 26.54
N MET A 310 12.29 15.42 26.85
CA MET A 310 12.69 16.46 25.92
C MET A 310 14.23 16.54 25.89
N PRO A 311 14.87 16.48 24.71
CA PRO A 311 16.31 16.71 24.56
C PRO A 311 16.75 18.05 25.16
N ARG A 312 17.95 18.08 25.74
CA ARG A 312 18.54 19.29 26.34
C ARG A 312 18.76 20.39 25.31
N ALA A 313 19.15 20.04 24.08
CA ALA A 313 19.26 20.99 22.96
C ALA A 313 17.95 21.75 22.66
N LEU A 314 16.80 21.18 23.02
CA LEU A 314 15.49 21.76 22.78
C LEU A 314 14.91 22.46 24.02
N MET A 315 15.55 22.31 25.18
CA MET A 315 15.22 23.08 26.37
C MET A 315 15.80 24.48 26.17
N THR A 316 14.96 25.48 25.92
CA THR A 316 15.40 26.87 25.88
C THR A 316 16.10 27.21 27.20
N SER A 317 17.27 27.84 27.12
CA SER A 317 17.99 28.33 28.30
C SER A 317 17.06 29.28 29.06
N ARG A 318 16.56 28.83 30.21
CA ARG A 318 15.94 29.72 31.19
C ARG A 318 17.02 30.46 31.95
#